data_AF-X1H853-F1
#
_entry.id   AF-X1H853-F1
#
_cell.length_a   1.000
_cell.length_b   1.000
_cell.length_c   1.000
_cell.angle_alpha   90.00
_cell.angle_beta   90.00
_cell.angle_gamma   90.00
#
_symmetry.space_group_name_H-M   'P 1'
#
loop_
_entity.id
_entity.type
_entity.pdbx_description
1 polymer ?
#
loop_
_entity_poly.entity_id
_entity_poly.type
_entity_poly.pdbx_seq_one_letter_code
_entity_poly.pdbx_strand_id
1 'polypeptide(L)'
;LTDLTKLKKLEAEVRKAERLATMGLMAGELAHEIKNPLVSIRTLAQLLPDKYGDEEFRNEFMTLALKEIDRIDEMINKLFSLALKKEKGEYVKVSLSGLLEEILEDMSIQLSAKRIQIIKKYLSQPSVFADRAELKKAFSDIITNCIEVGK
;
A
#
# COMPACT_ATOMS: atom_id res chain seq x y z
N LEU A 1 14.02 -41.26 -9.04
CA LEU A 1 13.12 -40.13 -9.43
C LEU A 1 12.02 -39.86 -8.38
N THR A 2 11.43 -40.89 -7.77
CA THR A 2 10.39 -40.81 -6.72
C THR A 2 10.82 -40.09 -5.43
N ASP A 3 12.09 -40.20 -5.06
CA ASP A 3 12.65 -39.61 -3.83
C ASP A 3 12.71 -38.07 -3.91
N LEU A 4 13.16 -37.56 -5.07
CA LEU A 4 13.24 -36.13 -5.36
C LEU A 4 11.86 -35.44 -5.35
N THR A 5 10.80 -36.15 -5.75
CA THR A 5 9.43 -35.60 -5.72
C THR A 5 8.88 -35.49 -4.29
N LYS A 6 9.16 -36.48 -3.43
CA LYS A 6 8.79 -36.44 -2.01
C LYS A 6 9.56 -35.35 -1.25
N LEU A 7 10.87 -35.25 -1.50
CA LEU A 7 11.71 -34.21 -0.91
C LEU A 7 11.21 -32.80 -1.28
N LYS A 8 10.94 -32.53 -2.56
CA LYS A 8 10.37 -31.25 -3.00
C LYS A 8 9.01 -30.94 -2.39
N LYS A 9 8.16 -31.94 -2.18
CA LYS A 9 6.85 -31.75 -1.50
C LYS A 9 7.04 -31.38 -0.04
N LEU A 10 7.93 -32.08 0.68
CA LEU A 10 8.26 -31.76 2.07
C LEU A 10 8.86 -30.36 2.20
N GLU A 11 9.80 -29.99 1.34
CA GLU A 11 10.35 -28.63 1.30
C GLU A 11 9.28 -27.56 1.05
N ALA A 12 8.31 -27.84 0.16
CA ALA A 12 7.21 -26.93 -0.10
C ALA A 12 6.26 -26.78 1.10
N GLU A 13 5.96 -27.87 1.80
CA GLU A 13 5.14 -27.83 3.03
C GLU A 13 5.86 -27.10 4.17
N VAL A 14 7.16 -27.32 4.35
CA VAL A 14 7.98 -26.59 5.34
C VAL A 14 7.96 -25.09 5.04
N ARG A 15 8.24 -24.68 3.79
CA ARG A 15 8.17 -23.26 3.38
C ARG A 15 6.78 -22.65 3.59
N LYS A 16 5.73 -23.44 3.36
CA LYS A 16 4.35 -22.99 3.58
C LYS A 16 4.07 -22.79 5.08
N ALA A 17 4.51 -23.70 5.93
CA ALA A 17 4.38 -23.59 7.38
C ALA A 17 5.15 -22.39 7.93
N GLU A 18 6.40 -22.18 7.49
CA GLU A 18 7.20 -21.00 7.85
C GLU A 18 6.49 -19.71 7.45
N ARG A 19 5.99 -19.63 6.20
CA ARG A 19 5.24 -18.46 5.72
C ARG A 19 4.00 -18.18 6.57
N LEU A 20 3.23 -19.21 6.92
CA LEU A 20 2.03 -19.06 7.75
C LEU A 20 2.38 -18.60 9.17
N ALA A 21 3.47 -19.12 9.75
CA ALA A 21 3.95 -18.68 11.06
C ALA A 21 4.36 -17.21 11.05
N THR A 22 5.12 -16.77 10.03
CA THR A 22 5.48 -15.36 9.83
C THR A 22 4.24 -14.48 9.67
N MET A 23 3.26 -14.91 8.88
CA MET A 23 2.00 -14.18 8.71
C MET A 23 1.23 -14.06 10.02
N GLY A 24 1.20 -15.11 10.85
CA GLY A 24 0.53 -15.09 12.16
C GLY A 24 1.18 -14.09 13.12
N LEU A 25 2.51 -14.05 13.18
CA LEU A 25 3.26 -13.08 13.98
C LEU A 25 2.96 -11.64 13.52
N MET A 26 3.07 -11.38 12.22
CA MET A 26 2.81 -10.06 11.64
C MET A 26 1.35 -9.63 11.80
N ALA A 27 0.39 -10.55 11.69
CA ALA A 27 -1.02 -10.24 11.92
C ALA A 27 -1.28 -9.83 13.38
N GLY A 28 -0.62 -10.47 14.35
CA GLY A 28 -0.67 -10.08 15.76
C GLY A 28 -0.08 -8.69 16.01
N GLU A 29 1.09 -8.41 15.44
CA GLU A 29 1.73 -7.09 15.50
C GLU A 29 0.85 -6.01 14.87
N LEU A 30 0.33 -6.25 13.66
CA LEU A 30 -0.55 -5.31 12.98
C LEU A 30 -1.87 -5.09 13.73
N ALA A 31 -2.44 -6.12 14.36
CA ALA A 31 -3.63 -5.94 15.20
C ALA A 31 -3.35 -4.98 16.36
N HIS A 32 -2.16 -5.10 16.97
CA HIS A 32 -1.72 -4.16 18.01
C HIS A 32 -1.50 -2.76 17.44
N GLU A 33 -0.83 -2.65 16.28
CA GLU A 33 -0.55 -1.36 15.64
C GLU A 33 -1.80 -0.65 15.12
N ILE A 34 -2.83 -1.37 14.65
CA ILE A 34 -4.14 -0.82 14.26
C ILE A 34 -4.94 -0.36 15.49
N LYS A 35 -4.78 -1.04 16.63
CA LYS A 35 -5.48 -0.65 17.85
C LYS A 35 -5.08 0.76 18.31
N ASN A 36 -3.82 1.15 18.12
CA ASN A 36 -3.30 2.47 18.51
C ASN A 36 -4.00 3.67 17.83
N PRO A 37 -4.05 3.79 16.48
CA PRO A 37 -4.78 4.84 15.79
C PRO A 37 -6.25 4.86 16.19
N LEU A 38 -6.88 3.68 16.33
CA LEU A 38 -8.28 3.58 16.75
C LEU A 38 -8.53 4.10 18.17
N VAL A 39 -7.58 3.90 19.09
CA VAL A 39 -7.66 4.50 20.43
C VAL A 39 -7.52 6.02 20.35
N SER A 40 -6.57 6.52 19.56
CA SER A 40 -6.36 7.96 19.36
C SER A 40 -7.62 8.65 18.81
N ILE A 41 -8.18 8.13 17.71
CA ILE A 41 -9.41 8.62 17.08
C ILE A 41 -10.55 8.63 18.10
N ARG A 42 -10.71 7.54 18.86
CA ARG A 42 -11.78 7.39 19.86
C ARG A 42 -11.66 8.42 20.97
N THR A 43 -10.46 8.62 21.52
CA THR A 43 -10.21 9.58 22.59
C THR A 43 -10.59 10.99 22.14
N LEU A 44 -10.16 11.40 20.95
CA LEU A 44 -10.50 12.73 20.44
C LEU A 44 -12.00 12.86 20.13
N ALA A 45 -12.61 11.82 19.55
CA ALA A 45 -14.05 11.79 19.31
C ALA A 45 -14.87 11.88 20.62
N GLN A 46 -14.37 11.31 21.72
CA GLN A 46 -14.98 11.41 23.04
C GLN A 46 -14.89 12.82 23.65
N LEU A 47 -13.85 13.58 23.32
CA LEU A 47 -13.68 14.97 23.76
C LEU A 47 -14.51 15.96 22.92
N LEU A 48 -14.96 15.56 21.73
CA LEU A 48 -15.68 16.40 20.78
C LEU A 48 -16.95 17.06 21.37
N PRO A 49 -17.79 16.40 22.19
CA PRO A 49 -18.97 17.05 22.80
C PRO A 49 -18.59 18.21 23.73
N ASP A 50 -17.55 18.02 24.55
CA ASP A 50 -17.08 19.02 25.51
C ASP A 50 -16.31 20.16 24.83
N LYS A 51 -15.67 19.85 23.71
CA LYS A 51 -14.86 20.77 22.90
C LYS A 51 -15.57 21.25 21.64
N TYR A 52 -16.88 21.04 21.50
CA TYR A 52 -17.57 21.31 20.24
C TYR A 52 -17.48 22.78 19.82
N GLY A 53 -17.46 23.72 20.76
CA GLY A 53 -17.31 25.15 20.47
C GLY A 53 -15.91 25.58 20.04
N ASP A 54 -14.90 24.73 20.25
CA ASP A 54 -13.49 25.01 19.97
C ASP A 54 -13.16 24.67 18.51
N GLU A 55 -13.04 25.69 17.66
CA GLU A 55 -12.76 25.50 16.23
C GLU A 55 -11.40 24.90 15.95
N GLU A 56 -10.39 25.27 16.74
CA GLU A 56 -9.03 24.74 16.60
C GLU A 56 -9.03 23.25 16.89
N PHE A 57 -9.68 22.83 17.99
CA PHE A 57 -9.85 21.42 18.32
C PHE A 57 -10.58 20.63 17.22
N ARG A 58 -11.66 21.17 16.64
CA ARG A 58 -12.40 20.50 15.56
C ARG A 58 -11.54 20.28 14.32
N ASN A 59 -10.74 21.28 13.94
CA ASN A 59 -9.84 21.20 12.79
C ASN A 59 -8.71 20.19 13.02
N GLU A 60 -8.13 20.20 14.22
CA GLU A 60 -7.11 19.24 14.63
C GLU A 60 -7.66 17.80 14.63
N PHE A 61 -8.85 17.60 15.22
CA PHE A 61 -9.54 16.31 15.22
C PHE A 61 -9.73 15.76 13.80
N MET A 62 -10.29 16.58 12.90
CA MET A 62 -10.54 16.14 11.51
C MET A 62 -9.24 15.75 10.80
N THR A 63 -8.19 16.56 10.97
CA THR A 63 -6.88 16.31 10.35
C THR A 63 -6.24 15.04 10.89
N LEU A 64 -6.23 14.87 12.22
CA LEU A 64 -5.61 13.71 12.85
C LEU A 64 -6.41 12.43 12.58
N ALA A 65 -7.74 12.50 12.63
CA ALA A 65 -8.59 11.34 12.38
C ALA A 65 -8.40 10.78 10.98
N LEU A 66 -8.39 11.64 9.95
CA LEU A 66 -8.13 11.22 8.57
C LEU A 66 -6.75 10.59 8.43
N LYS A 67 -5.72 11.21 9.01
CA LYS A 67 -4.35 10.68 8.98
C LYS A 67 -4.25 9.28 9.62
N GLU A 68 -4.90 9.07 10.77
CA GLU A 68 -4.88 7.77 11.43
C GLU A 68 -5.70 6.71 10.68
N ILE A 69 -6.76 7.11 9.95
CA ILE A 69 -7.51 6.21 9.04
C ILE A 69 -6.61 5.79 7.86
N ASP A 70 -5.94 6.73 7.20
CA ASP A 70 -5.02 6.43 6.09
C ASP A 70 -3.92 5.46 6.54
N ARG A 71 -3.38 5.67 7.74
CA ARG A 71 -2.39 4.77 8.35
C ARG A 71 -2.95 3.36 8.58
N ILE A 72 -4.20 3.22 9.01
CA ILE A 72 -4.86 1.91 9.15
C ILE A 72 -4.98 1.23 7.79
N ASP A 73 -5.40 1.96 6.75
CA ASP A 73 -5.53 1.41 5.40
C ASP A 73 -4.19 0.93 4.84
N GLU A 74 -3.10 1.67 5.05
CA GLU A 74 -1.75 1.22 4.68
C GLU A 74 -1.35 -0.09 5.37
N MET A 75 -1.63 -0.20 6.68
CA MET A 75 -1.33 -1.41 7.47
C MET A 75 -2.11 -2.62 6.97
N ILE A 76 -3.38 -2.45 6.66
CA ILE A 76 -4.24 -3.49 6.09
C ILE A 76 -3.74 -3.91 4.70
N ASN A 77 -3.37 -2.95 3.86
CA ASN A 77 -2.84 -3.22 2.52
C ASN A 77 -1.50 -3.97 2.55
N LYS A 78 -0.63 -3.70 3.55
CA LYS A 78 0.59 -4.46 3.81
C LYS A 78 0.29 -5.91 4.20
N LEU A 79 -0.74 -6.16 5.01
CA LEU A 79 -1.14 -7.53 5.35
C LEU A 79 -1.68 -8.28 4.13
N PHE A 80 -2.54 -7.64 3.33
CA PHE A 80 -3.10 -8.23 2.12
C PHE A 80 -2.02 -8.59 1.10
N SER A 81 -1.00 -7.76 0.91
CA SER A 81 0.08 -8.04 -0.05
C SER A 81 0.93 -9.25 0.35
N LEU A 82 1.05 -9.53 1.65
CA LEU A 82 1.78 -10.69 2.18
C LEU A 82 0.93 -11.97 2.15
N ALA A 83 -0.36 -11.84 2.44
CA ALA A 83 -1.29 -12.96 2.55
C ALA A 83 -1.73 -13.51 1.19
N LEU A 84 -2.01 -12.62 0.25
CA LEU A 84 -2.34 -13.01 -1.12
C LEU A 84 -1.04 -13.39 -1.83
N LYS A 85 -0.79 -14.69 -1.95
CA LYS A 85 -0.14 -15.21 -3.15
C LYS A 85 -1.13 -14.90 -4.28
N LYS A 86 -1.11 -13.67 -4.82
CA LYS A 86 -1.95 -13.33 -5.97
C LYS A 86 -1.75 -14.45 -6.99
N GLU A 87 -2.84 -15.08 -7.43
CA GLU A 87 -2.80 -15.79 -8.70
C GLU A 87 -2.09 -14.83 -9.64
N LYS A 88 -0.98 -15.27 -10.25
CA LYS A 88 -0.26 -14.43 -11.20
C LYS A 88 -1.32 -13.85 -12.12
N GLY A 89 -1.56 -12.54 -12.05
CA GLY A 89 -2.54 -11.94 -12.95
C GLY A 89 -2.09 -12.26 -14.37
N GLU A 90 -3.04 -12.31 -15.29
CA GLU A 90 -2.70 -12.62 -16.67
C GLU A 90 -1.59 -11.70 -17.14
N TYR A 91 -0.47 -12.30 -17.53
CA TYR A 91 0.61 -11.54 -18.12
C TYR A 91 0.09 -11.09 -19.48
N VAL A 92 0.03 -9.77 -19.65
CA VAL A 92 -0.42 -9.14 -20.88
C VAL A 92 0.68 -8.24 -21.40
N LYS A 93 0.60 -7.89 -22.68
CA LYS A 93 1.49 -6.88 -23.26
C LYS A 93 1.07 -5.50 -22.72
N VAL A 94 1.90 -4.91 -21.87
CA VAL A 94 1.66 -3.62 -21.24
C VAL A 94 2.53 -2.55 -21.91
N SER A 95 1.92 -1.45 -22.35
CA SER A 95 2.65 -0.23 -22.75
C SER A 95 3.09 0.51 -21.49
N LEU A 96 4.40 0.64 -21.27
CA LEU A 96 4.93 1.31 -20.08
C LEU A 96 4.64 2.82 -20.11
N SER A 97 4.72 3.44 -21.28
CA SER A 97 4.37 4.87 -21.41
C SER A 97 2.90 5.11 -21.07
N GLY A 98 1.98 4.31 -21.63
CA GLY A 98 0.54 4.46 -21.34
C GLY A 98 0.20 4.22 -19.87
N LEU A 99 0.82 3.21 -19.25
CA LEU A 99 0.62 2.93 -17.83
C LEU A 99 1.14 4.07 -16.94
N LEU A 100 2.33 4.62 -17.24
CA LEU A 100 2.88 5.72 -16.47
C LEU A 100 2.04 7.00 -16.62
N GLU A 101 1.51 7.28 -17.81
CA GLU A 101 0.60 8.42 -18.02
C GLU A 101 -0.66 8.31 -17.15
N GLU A 102 -1.31 7.14 -17.14
CA GLU A 102 -2.48 6.88 -16.27
C GLU A 102 -2.16 7.11 -14.79
N ILE A 103 -1.02 6.61 -14.30
CA ILE A 103 -0.62 6.80 -12.90
C ILE A 103 -0.38 8.27 -12.57
N LEU A 104 0.26 9.01 -13.47
CA LEU A 104 0.53 10.44 -13.25
C LEU A 104 -0.75 11.28 -13.28
N GLU A 105 -1.75 10.86 -14.07
CA GLU A 105 -3.07 11.47 -14.09
C GLU A 105 -3.84 11.22 -12.77
N ASP A 106 -3.83 9.97 -12.29
CA ASP A 106 -4.40 9.57 -10.99
C ASP A 106 -3.82 10.40 -9.83
N MET A 107 -2.54 10.78 -9.92
CA MET A 107 -1.81 11.52 -8.87
C MET A 107 -1.74 13.05 -9.12
N SER A 108 -2.41 13.56 -10.16
CA SER A 108 -2.29 14.96 -10.62
C SER A 108 -2.58 16.00 -9.53
N ILE A 109 -3.57 15.75 -8.67
CA ILE A 109 -3.94 16.65 -7.56
C ILE A 109 -2.79 16.75 -6.55
N GLN A 110 -2.21 15.62 -6.13
CA GLN A 110 -1.11 15.58 -5.17
C GLN A 110 0.15 16.25 -5.72
N LEU A 111 0.47 15.96 -6.98
CA LEU A 111 1.60 16.57 -7.71
C LEU A 111 1.47 18.09 -7.80
N SER A 112 0.26 18.58 -8.10
CA SER A 112 -0.04 20.01 -8.20
C SER A 112 0.03 20.70 -6.84
N ALA A 113 -0.51 20.06 -5.79
CA ALA A 113 -0.48 20.58 -4.43
C ALA A 113 0.96 20.79 -3.92
N LYS A 114 1.89 19.89 -4.29
CA LYS A 114 3.31 20.00 -3.96
C LYS A 114 4.15 20.76 -5.00
N ARG A 115 3.54 21.30 -6.07
CA ARG A 115 4.22 22.03 -7.15
C ARG A 115 5.38 21.24 -7.79
N ILE A 116 5.23 19.92 -7.90
CA ILE A 116 6.26 19.04 -8.45
C ILE A 116 6.27 19.12 -9.98
N GLN A 117 7.43 19.39 -10.56
CA GLN A 117 7.63 19.36 -12.01
C GLN A 117 7.98 17.93 -12.47
N ILE A 118 7.20 17.39 -13.41
CA ILE A 118 7.47 16.07 -13.99
C ILE A 118 8.21 16.21 -15.32
N ILE A 119 9.35 15.52 -15.45
CA ILE A 119 10.10 15.41 -16.70
C ILE A 119 9.91 14.00 -17.26
N LYS A 120 9.21 13.90 -18.40
CA LYS A 120 8.91 12.63 -19.07
C LYS A 120 9.95 12.35 -20.17
N LYS A 121 10.66 11.22 -20.07
CA LYS A 121 11.61 10.76 -21.08
C LYS A 121 11.35 9.29 -21.39
N TYR A 122 10.50 9.05 -22.39
CA TYR A 122 10.18 7.70 -22.82
C TYR A 122 11.05 7.29 -24.01
N LEU A 123 11.53 6.05 -24.00
CA LEU A 123 11.98 5.39 -25.23
C LEU A 123 10.76 5.20 -26.15
N SER A 124 10.97 4.96 -27.44
CA SER A 124 9.86 4.72 -28.38
C SER A 124 9.09 3.43 -28.01
N GLN A 125 7.86 3.60 -27.54
CA GLN A 125 6.89 2.54 -27.24
C GLN A 125 7.42 1.30 -26.48
N PRO A 126 8.04 1.47 -25.29
CA PRO A 126 8.48 0.34 -24.49
C PRO A 126 7.25 -0.47 -24.05
N SER A 127 7.27 -1.77 -24.36
CA SER A 127 6.25 -2.71 -23.91
C SER A 127 6.88 -3.92 -23.25
N VAL A 128 6.23 -4.41 -22.21
CA VAL A 128 6.68 -5.57 -21.43
C VAL A 128 5.53 -6.56 -21.25
N PHE A 129 5.85 -7.83 -21.09
CA PHE A 129 4.87 -8.86 -20.77
C PHE A 129 4.83 -9.03 -19.25
N ALA A 130 3.77 -8.57 -18.61
CA ALA A 130 3.68 -8.48 -17.15
C ALA A 130 2.21 -8.43 -16.68
N ASP A 131 2.01 -8.64 -15.38
CA ASP A 131 0.77 -8.29 -14.71
C ASP A 131 0.65 -6.75 -14.64
N ARG A 132 -0.33 -6.19 -15.35
CA ARG A 132 -0.54 -4.74 -15.43
C ARG A 132 -0.86 -4.14 -14.06
N ALA A 133 -1.61 -4.83 -13.21
CA ALA A 133 -2.02 -4.33 -11.91
C ALA A 133 -0.83 -4.31 -10.94
N GLU A 134 0.05 -5.31 -10.98
CA GLU A 134 1.29 -5.31 -10.21
C GLU A 134 2.25 -4.22 -10.67
N LEU A 135 2.43 -4.04 -11.98
CA LEU A 135 3.24 -2.93 -12.50
C LEU A 135 2.65 -1.57 -12.10
N LYS A 136 1.32 -1.39 -12.18
CA LYS A 136 0.66 -0.14 -11.77
C LYS A 136 1.01 0.16 -10.33
N LYS A 137 0.80 -0.82 -9.44
CA LYS A 137 1.11 -0.69 -8.01
C LYS A 137 2.58 -0.35 -7.77
N ALA A 138 3.50 -1.11 -8.36
CA ALA A 138 4.94 -0.89 -8.15
C ALA A 138 5.38 0.53 -8.56
N PHE A 139 4.89 1.03 -9.70
CA PHE A 139 5.18 2.39 -10.13
C PHE A 139 4.51 3.45 -9.25
N SER A 140 3.24 3.25 -8.86
CA SER A 140 2.54 4.13 -7.92
C SER A 140 3.28 4.23 -6.59
N ASP A 141 3.76 3.12 -6.04
CA ASP A 141 4.51 3.10 -4.77
C ASP A 141 5.82 3.90 -4.88
N ILE A 142 6.56 3.73 -5.99
CA ILE A 142 7.79 4.50 -6.25
C ILE A 142 7.50 6.00 -6.38
N ILE A 143 6.49 6.37 -7.17
CA ILE A 143 6.13 7.77 -7.41
C ILE A 143 5.64 8.43 -6.12
N THR A 144 4.84 7.71 -5.31
CA THR A 144 4.38 8.19 -4.00
C THR A 144 5.55 8.51 -3.09
N ASN A 145 6.54 7.61 -2.99
CA ASN A 145 7.75 7.86 -2.22
C ASN A 145 8.52 9.09 -2.73
N CYS A 146 8.59 9.30 -4.06
CA CYS A 146 9.20 10.50 -4.63
C CYS A 146 8.44 11.78 -4.28
N ILE A 147 7.10 11.75 -4.28
CA ILE A 147 6.24 12.88 -3.90
C ILE A 147 6.40 13.20 -2.41
N GLU A 148 6.55 12.20 -1.56
CA GLU A 148 6.73 12.38 -0.11
C GLU A 148 8.08 12.99 0.25
N VAL A 149 9.16 12.52 -0.38
CA VAL A 149 10.53 12.97 -0.10
C VAL A 149 10.91 14.24 -0.87
N GLY A 150 10.29 14.51 -2.01
CA GLY A 150 10.51 15.71 -2.81
C GLY A 150 10.05 16.97 -2.06
N LYS A 151 11.02 17.81 -1.66
CA LYS A 151 10.79 19.16 -1.13
C LYS A 151 10.50 20.16 -2.25
#